data_AF-F4WEQ7-F1
#
_entry.id   AF-F4WEQ7-F1
#
_cell.length_a   1.000
_cell.length_b   1.000
_cell.length_c   1.000
_cell.angle_alpha   90.00
_cell.angle_beta   90.00
_cell.angle_gamma   90.00
#
_symmetry.space_group_name_H-M   'P 1'
#
loop_
_entity.id
_entity.type
_entity.pdbx_description
1 polymer ?
#
loop_
_entity_poly.entity_id
_entity_poly.type
_entity_poly.pdbx_seq_one_letter_code
_entity_poly.pdbx_strand_id
1 'polypeptide(L)'
;MDLEWEVLPHPAYFPDLAPSDYHLFRSMQYALKDTHFHNYSEVENWVAEWIDSKDRQFFRRGIQLLPEKWQKVSSFGGKIF
;
A
#
# COMPACT_ATOMS: atom_id res chain seq x y z
N MET A 1 -4.71 12.70 -24.68
CA MET A 1 -4.41 11.26 -24.57
C MET A 1 -5.34 10.73 -23.51
N ASP A 2 -6.42 10.08 -23.92
CA ASP A 2 -7.26 9.37 -22.97
C ASP A 2 -6.59 8.02 -22.73
N LEU A 3 -6.07 7.84 -21.52
CA LEU A 3 -5.55 6.56 -21.08
C LEU A 3 -6.77 5.65 -20.92
N GLU A 4 -6.91 4.63 -21.79
CA GLU A 4 -8.01 3.65 -21.81
C GLU A 4 -7.97 2.70 -20.58
N TRP A 5 -7.77 3.25 -19.39
CA TRP A 5 -7.60 2.51 -18.15
C TRP A 5 -8.95 2.29 -17.49
N GLU A 6 -9.17 1.06 -17.02
CA GLU A 6 -10.32 0.74 -16.17
C GLU A 6 -10.10 1.29 -14.76
N VAL A 7 -11.06 2.08 -14.27
CA VAL A 7 -11.06 2.59 -12.90
C VAL A 7 -11.83 1.62 -12.01
N LEU A 8 -11.13 0.98 -11.08
CA LEU A 8 -11.75 0.07 -10.12
C LEU A 8 -12.56 0.86 -9.06
N PRO A 9 -13.77 0.41 -8.70
CA PRO A 9 -14.55 1.05 -7.64
C PRO A 9 -13.85 0.90 -6.29
N HIS A 10 -13.72 2.01 -5.55
CA HIS A 10 -13.12 2.04 -4.22
C HIS A 10 -14.07 2.72 -3.23
N PRO A 11 -14.53 2.02 -2.18
CA PRO A 11 -15.42 2.62 -1.19
C PRO A 11 -14.68 3.63 -0.31
N ALA A 12 -15.38 4.68 0.11
CA ALA A 12 -14.81 5.72 0.96
C ALA A 12 -14.37 5.15 2.33
N TYR A 13 -13.24 5.62 2.85
CA TYR A 13 -12.70 5.30 4.18
C TYR A 13 -12.36 3.81 4.41
N PHE A 14 -11.98 3.06 3.37
CA PHE A 14 -11.47 1.68 3.49
C PHE A 14 -9.98 1.57 3.16
N PRO A 15 -9.08 2.07 4.03
CA PRO A 15 -7.64 1.91 3.85
C PRO A 15 -7.23 0.43 3.82
N ASP A 16 -8.00 -0.44 4.50
CA ASP A 16 -7.82 -1.89 4.46
C ASP A 16 -8.01 -2.52 3.09
N LEU A 17 -8.60 -1.81 2.14
CA LEU A 17 -8.81 -2.25 0.76
C LEU A 17 -7.82 -1.63 -0.24
N ALA A 18 -6.96 -0.70 0.20
CA ALA A 18 -5.94 -0.11 -0.64
C ALA A 18 -4.60 -0.84 -0.44
N PRO A 19 -4.06 -1.56 -1.45
CA PRO A 19 -2.77 -2.25 -1.34
C PRO A 19 -1.62 -1.34 -0.93
N SER A 20 -1.66 -0.07 -1.35
CA SER A 20 -0.70 0.94 -0.93
C SER A 20 -0.72 1.14 0.59
N ASP A 21 -1.90 1.25 1.20
CA ASP A 21 -2.03 1.52 2.64
C ASP A 21 -1.73 0.29 3.48
N TYR A 22 -2.43 -0.84 3.24
CA TYR A 22 -2.33 -2.00 4.14
C TYR A 22 -1.03 -2.79 4.01
N HIS A 23 -0.29 -2.64 2.90
CA HIS A 23 0.91 -3.43 2.62
C HIS A 23 2.14 -2.55 2.42
N LEU A 24 2.15 -1.68 1.41
CA LEU A 24 3.34 -0.89 1.05
C LEU A 24 3.70 0.12 2.15
N PHE A 25 2.81 1.06 2.43
CA PHE A 25 3.02 2.10 3.44
C PHE A 25 3.06 1.52 4.84
N ARG A 26 2.27 0.49 5.14
CA ARG A 26 2.39 -0.23 6.41
C ARG A 26 3.81 -0.77 6.63
N SER A 27 4.38 -1.43 5.62
CA SER A 27 5.77 -1.92 5.71
C SER A 27 6.79 -0.78 5.76
N MET A 28 6.54 0.31 5.02
CA MET A 28 7.41 1.47 4.98
C MET A 28 7.43 2.21 6.33
N GLN A 29 6.29 2.38 6.98
CA GLN A 29 6.16 2.98 8.31
C GLN A 29 6.99 2.22 9.36
N TYR A 30 7.01 0.89 9.31
CA TYR A 30 7.87 0.10 10.19
C TYR A 30 9.36 0.36 9.94
N ALA A 31 9.76 0.51 8.67
CA ALA A 31 11.15 0.80 8.32
C ALA A 31 11.56 2.25 8.61
N LEU A 32 10.61 3.19 8.55
CA LEU A 32 10.78 4.60 8.90
C LEU A 32 10.80 4.84 10.41
N LYS A 33 10.43 3.84 11.21
CA LYS A 33 10.36 4.00 12.66
C LYS A 33 11.73 4.47 13.18
N ASP A 34 11.69 5.52 13.99
CA ASP A 34 12.88 6.14 14.61
C ASP A 34 13.92 6.67 13.60
N THR A 35 13.52 6.91 12.34
CA THR A 35 14.36 7.55 11.32
C THR A 35 14.17 9.07 11.32
N HIS A 36 15.25 9.82 11.20
CA HIS A 36 15.24 11.29 11.09
C HIS A 36 15.99 11.74 9.85
N PHE A 37 15.35 12.57 9.04
CA PHE A 37 15.92 13.15 7.83
C PHE A 37 16.16 14.64 8.03
N HIS A 38 17.27 15.15 7.50
CA HIS A 38 17.65 16.56 7.65
C HIS A 38 17.14 17.44 6.51
N ASN A 39 16.84 16.83 5.36
CA ASN A 39 16.41 17.53 4.15
C ASN A 39 15.57 16.60 3.25
N TYR A 40 14.99 17.20 2.21
CA TYR A 40 14.13 16.49 1.26
C TYR A 40 14.90 15.44 0.43
N SER A 41 16.16 15.71 0.05
CA SER A 41 16.94 14.78 -0.77
C SER A 41 17.22 13.47 -0.01
N GLU A 42 17.42 13.53 1.30
CA GLU A 42 17.54 12.32 2.14
C GLU A 42 16.25 11.48 2.12
N VAL A 43 15.08 12.12 2.12
CA VAL A 43 13.79 11.42 2.01
C VAL A 43 13.65 10.75 0.64
N GLU A 44 13.95 11.46 -0.45
CA GLU A 44 13.86 10.92 -1.80
C GLU A 44 14.77 9.71 -2.00
N ASN A 45 16.04 9.84 -1.59
CA ASN A 45 17.02 8.75 -1.69
C ASN A 45 16.58 7.53 -0.87
N TRP A 46 16.14 7.75 0.37
CA TRP A 46 15.68 6.66 1.22
C TRP A 46 14.47 5.93 0.63
N VAL A 47 13.48 6.67 0.09
CA VAL A 47 12.30 6.06 -0.53
C VAL A 47 12.68 5.24 -1.75
N ALA A 48 13.57 5.77 -2.61
CA ALA A 48 14.05 5.07 -3.79
C ALA A 48 14.79 3.77 -3.42
N GLU A 49 15.74 3.84 -2.50
CA GLU A 49 16.49 2.67 -2.01
C GLU A 49 15.58 1.65 -1.33
N TRP A 50 14.61 2.11 -0.53
CA TRP A 50 13.69 1.22 0.16
C TRP A 50 12.79 0.47 -0.82
N ILE A 51 12.28 1.13 -1.87
CA ILE A 51 11.48 0.49 -2.92
C ILE A 51 12.34 -0.52 -3.70
N ASP A 52 13.56 -0.15 -4.09
CA ASP A 52 14.48 -1.02 -4.83
C ASP A 52 14.92 -2.25 -4.01
N SER A 53 14.96 -2.11 -2.68
CA SER A 53 15.24 -3.23 -1.77
C SER A 53 14.16 -4.32 -1.76
N LYS A 54 12.96 -4.06 -2.30
CA LYS A 54 11.84 -5.01 -2.29
C LYS A 54 11.85 -5.88 -3.54
N ASP A 55 11.75 -7.18 -3.33
CA ASP A 55 11.61 -8.11 -4.43
C ASP A 55 10.22 -8.03 -5.09
N ARG A 56 10.10 -8.64 -6.28
CA ARG A 56 8.81 -8.73 -6.99
C ARG A 56 7.73 -9.46 -6.18
N GLN A 57 8.12 -10.38 -5.29
CA GLN A 57 7.17 -11.16 -4.50
C GLN A 57 6.51 -10.33 -3.41
N PHE A 58 7.23 -9.36 -2.85
CA PHE A 58 6.70 -8.39 -1.91
C PHE A 58 5.52 -7.62 -2.53
N PHE A 59 5.71 -7.02 -3.71
CA PHE A 59 4.64 -6.28 -4.39
C PHE A 59 3.49 -7.20 -4.82
N ARG A 60 3.82 -8.37 -5.39
CA ARG A 60 2.83 -9.36 -5.82
C ARG A 60 1.95 -9.81 -4.67
N ARG A 61 2.52 -10.06 -3.49
CA ARG A 61 1.77 -10.46 -2.30
C ARG A 61 0.80 -9.37 -1.86
N GLY A 62 1.20 -8.11 -1.89
CA GLY A 62 0.34 -6.97 -1.58
C GLY A 62 -0.95 -7.00 -2.41
N ILE A 63 -0.84 -7.21 -3.72
CA ILE A 63 -2.00 -7.31 -4.63
C ILE A 63 -2.79 -8.61 -4.42
N GLN A 64 -2.12 -9.74 -4.21
CA GLN A 64 -2.78 -11.04 -4.06
C GLN A 64 -3.62 -11.17 -2.79
N LEU A 65 -3.40 -10.33 -1.78
CA LEU A 65 -4.23 -10.29 -0.56
C LEU A 65 -5.58 -9.57 -0.76
N LEU A 66 -5.76 -8.89 -1.88
CA LEU A 66 -6.96 -8.08 -2.15
C LEU A 66 -8.26 -8.91 -2.14
N PRO A 67 -8.34 -10.11 -2.77
CA PRO A 67 -9.55 -10.94 -2.73
C PRO A 67 -9.92 -11.39 -1.31
N GLU A 68 -8.93 -11.77 -0.49
CA GLU A 68 -9.16 -12.16 0.90
C GLU A 68 -9.71 -10.98 1.71
N LYS A 69 -9.16 -9.78 1.51
CA LYS A 69 -9.62 -8.55 2.16
C LYS A 69 -11.03 -8.15 1.72
N TRP A 70 -11.37 -8.30 0.45
CA TRP A 70 -12.75 -8.09 -0.03
C TRP A 70 -13.74 -9.07 0.59
N GLN A 71 -13.40 -10.37 0.64
CA GLN A 71 -14.24 -11.38 1.29
C GLN A 71 -14.48 -11.05 2.77
N LYS A 72 -13.41 -10.66 3.47
CA LYS A 72 -13.47 -10.21 4.86
C LYS A 72 -14.40 -9.00 5.01
N VAL A 73 -14.23 -7.91 4.26
CA VAL A 73 -15.15 -6.74 4.40
C VAL A 73 -16.60 -7.12 4.09
N SER A 74 -16.84 -8.00 3.12
CA SER A 74 -18.17 -8.52 2.80
C SER A 74 -18.79 -9.32 3.95
N SER A 75 -18.02 -10.17 4.64
CA SER A 75 -18.55 -11.02 5.72
C SER A 75 -18.89 -10.25 6.99
N PHE A 76 -18.32 -9.05 7.19
CA PHE A 76 -18.58 -8.20 8.35
C PHE A 76 -19.61 -7.08 8.06
N GLY A 77 -20.32 -7.17 6.93
CA GLY A 77 -21.37 -6.20 6.56
C GLY A 77 -20.81 -4.80 6.31
N GLY A 78 -19.60 -4.69 5.77
CA GLY A 78 -18.99 -3.39 5.46
C GLY A 78 -18.40 -2.66 6.67
N LYS A 79 -18.05 -3.37 7.75
CA LYS A 79 -17.32 -2.78 8.89
C LYS A 79 -15.80 -2.87 8.69
N ILE A 80 -15.11 -1.84 9.16
CA ILE A 80 -13.65 -1.77 9.23
C ILE A 80 -13.18 -2.73 10.35
N PHE A 81 -12.03 -3.38 10.14
CA PHE A 81 -11.43 -4.30 11.12
C PHE A 81 -10.64 -3.55 12.20
#